data_AF-A0A2T2WJJ2-F1
#
_entry.id   AF-A0A2T2WJJ2-F1
#
_cell.length_a   1.000
_cell.length_b   1.000
_cell.length_c   1.000
_cell.angle_alpha   90.00
_cell.angle_beta   90.00
_cell.angle_gamma   90.00
#
_symmetry.space_group_name_H-M   'P 1'
#
loop_
_entity.id
_entity.type
_entity.pdbx_description
1 polymer ?
#
loop_
_entity_poly.entity_id
_entity_poly.type
_entity_poly.pdbx_seq_one_letter_code
_entity_poly.pdbx_strand_id
1 'polypeptide(L)'
;MQRLHDLSRYRVSELKTSRNSTLRFHPIDWNDTTQSSFGLPNEEQLVEQPYQFSLSVNEHGRIHGFFIDNVFYIVWFDPAHQLYS
;
A
#
# COMPACT_ATOMS: atom_id res chain seq x y z
N MET A 1 4.40 9.55 14.29
CA MET A 1 5.79 9.30 13.81
C MET A 1 6.28 7.88 14.04
N GLN A 2 5.88 7.17 15.11
CA GLN A 2 6.39 5.81 15.42
C GLN A 2 6.12 4.78 14.31
N ARG A 3 4.94 4.77 13.68
CA ARG A 3 4.57 3.77 12.65
C ARG A 3 5.48 3.76 11.42
N LEU A 4 5.81 4.92 10.86
CA LEU A 4 6.72 5.00 9.70
C LEU A 4 8.13 4.54 10.07
N HIS A 5 8.56 4.87 11.28
CA HIS A 5 9.83 4.40 11.81
C HIS A 5 9.82 2.87 12.05
N ASP A 6 8.71 2.27 12.47
CA ASP A 6 8.62 0.82 12.63
C ASP A 6 8.59 0.13 11.26
N LEU A 7 7.89 0.70 10.27
CA LEU A 7 7.90 0.26 8.87
C LEU A 7 9.30 0.25 8.27
N SER A 8 10.10 1.27 8.53
CA SER A 8 11.46 1.38 7.96
C SER A 8 12.44 0.34 8.50
N ARG A 9 12.07 -0.42 9.54
CA ARG A 9 12.88 -1.51 10.10
C ARG A 9 12.62 -2.87 9.44
N TYR A 10 11.52 -3.01 8.70
CA TYR A 10 11.20 -4.27 8.02
C TYR A 10 11.96 -4.40 6.70
N ARG A 11 12.35 -5.62 6.37
CA ARG A 11 12.71 -6.00 5.00
C ARG A 11 11.46 -6.10 4.14
N VAL A 12 11.59 -5.85 2.85
CA VAL A 12 10.49 -5.96 1.87
C VAL A 12 9.85 -7.35 1.90
N SER A 13 10.65 -8.41 2.00
CA SER A 13 10.16 -9.78 2.13
C SER A 13 9.28 -9.96 3.37
N GLU A 14 9.68 -9.39 4.51
CA GLU A 14 8.91 -9.46 5.75
C GLU A 14 7.58 -8.72 5.62
N LEU A 15 7.56 -7.56 4.94
CA LEU A 15 6.31 -6.82 4.67
C LEU A 15 5.37 -7.61 3.76
N LYS A 16 5.89 -8.23 2.69
CA LYS A 16 5.06 -8.98 1.73
C LYS A 16 4.49 -10.29 2.30
N THR A 17 5.20 -10.93 3.24
CA THR A 17 4.78 -12.24 3.80
C THR A 17 4.04 -12.11 5.13
N SER A 18 4.33 -11.10 5.95
CA SER A 18 3.67 -10.95 7.25
C SER A 18 2.27 -10.36 7.09
N ARG A 19 1.26 -11.09 7.54
CA ARG A 19 -0.08 -10.52 7.81
C ARG A 19 -0.01 -9.70 9.10
N ASN A 20 0.75 -8.60 9.09
CA ASN A 20 0.82 -7.70 10.21
C ASN A 20 -0.51 -6.93 10.30
N SER A 21 -1.41 -7.43 11.14
CA SER A 21 -2.75 -6.86 11.37
C SER A 21 -2.71 -5.40 11.83
N THR A 22 -1.59 -4.95 12.41
CA THR A 22 -1.42 -3.58 12.88
C THR A 22 -1.11 -2.60 11.75
N LEU A 23 -0.23 -3.00 10.82
CA LEU A 23 0.11 -2.20 9.63
C LEU A 23 -0.94 -2.33 8.53
N ARG A 24 -1.64 -3.46 8.50
CA ARG A 24 -2.57 -3.83 7.43
C ARG A 24 -1.87 -3.70 6.07
N PHE A 25 -0.61 -4.12 6.00
CA PHE A 25 0.13 -4.16 4.74
C PHE A 25 -0.38 -5.35 3.92
N HIS A 26 -1.04 -5.07 2.79
CA HIS A 26 -1.59 -6.12 1.94
C HIS A 26 -1.69 -5.66 0.48
N PRO A 27 -1.66 -6.59 -0.48
CA PRO A 27 -1.91 -6.27 -1.88
C PRO A 27 -3.30 -5.66 -2.07
N ILE A 28 -3.42 -4.74 -3.02
CA ILE A 28 -4.71 -4.23 -3.48
C ILE A 28 -5.22 -5.21 -4.54
N ASP A 29 -6.46 -5.69 -4.37
CA ASP A 29 -7.20 -6.38 -5.43
C ASP A 29 -8.12 -5.35 -6.09
N TRP A 30 -7.81 -4.98 -7.33
CA TRP A 30 -8.60 -3.97 -8.05
C TRP A 30 -10.05 -4.39 -8.28
N ASN A 31 -10.36 -5.70 -8.26
CA ASN A 31 -11.73 -6.18 -8.41
C ASN A 31 -12.60 -5.89 -7.18
N ASP A 32 -11.99 -5.58 -6.04
CA ASP A 32 -12.67 -5.26 -4.76
C ASP A 32 -12.58 -3.76 -4.43
N THR A 33 -12.31 -2.91 -5.43
CA THR A 33 -12.16 -1.47 -5.23
C THR A 33 -12.98 -0.68 -6.23
N THR A 34 -13.16 0.61 -5.93
CA THR A 34 -13.85 1.55 -6.83
C THR A 34 -13.00 1.97 -8.04
N GLN A 35 -11.71 1.62 -8.05
CA GLN A 35 -10.76 1.91 -9.12
C GLN A 35 -10.25 0.62 -9.76
N SER A 36 -9.77 0.69 -10.99
CA SER A 36 -9.22 -0.48 -11.70
C SER A 36 -7.69 -0.47 -11.81
N SER A 37 -7.04 0.64 -11.48
CA SER A 37 -5.58 0.85 -11.56
C SER A 37 -5.21 2.18 -10.88
N PHE A 38 -3.91 2.48 -10.78
CA PHE A 38 -3.42 3.80 -10.40
C PHE A 38 -3.56 4.87 -11.49
N GLY A 39 -3.81 4.47 -12.74
CA GLY A 39 -3.90 5.37 -13.89
C GLY A 39 -2.55 5.88 -14.38
N LEU A 40 -1.46 5.16 -14.10
CA LEU A 40 -0.11 5.57 -14.52
C LEU A 40 0.17 5.17 -15.98
N PRO A 41 0.97 5.95 -16.73
CA PRO A 41 1.46 5.50 -18.03
C PRO A 41 2.27 4.22 -17.90
N ASN A 42 1.99 3.24 -18.77
CA ASN A 42 2.64 1.91 -18.78
C ASN A 42 2.56 1.17 -17.42
N GLU A 43 1.47 1.36 -16.67
CA GLU A 43 1.31 0.79 -15.32
C GLU A 43 1.53 -0.72 -15.28
N GLU A 44 1.00 -1.47 -16.26
CA GLU A 44 1.15 -2.93 -16.33
C GLU A 44 2.62 -3.39 -16.41
N GLN A 45 3.52 -2.54 -16.91
CA GLN A 45 4.96 -2.82 -16.98
C GLN A 45 5.70 -2.34 -15.73
N LEU A 46 5.16 -1.33 -15.04
CA LEU A 46 5.78 -0.66 -13.91
C LEU A 46 5.38 -1.28 -12.57
N VAL A 47 4.14 -1.73 -12.46
CA VAL A 47 3.48 -2.15 -11.23
C VAL A 47 3.23 -3.64 -11.28
N GLU A 48 4.16 -4.43 -10.72
CA GLU A 48 3.98 -5.88 -10.58
C GLU A 48 2.82 -6.21 -9.62
N GLN A 49 2.73 -5.49 -8.50
CA GLN A 49 1.70 -5.68 -7.50
C GLN A 49 1.43 -4.37 -6.75
N PRO A 50 0.20 -3.84 -6.79
CA PRO A 50 -0.20 -2.73 -5.93
C PRO A 50 -0.37 -3.19 -4.48
N TYR A 51 -0.05 -2.32 -3.53
CA TYR A 51 -0.13 -2.55 -2.10
C TYR A 51 -0.72 -1.35 -1.38
N GLN A 52 -1.31 -1.62 -0.22
CA GLN A 52 -1.72 -0.58 0.73
C GLN A 52 -1.21 -0.87 2.14
N PHE A 53 -1.11 0.18 2.96
CA PHE A 53 -0.97 0.07 4.41
C PHE A 53 -1.56 1.28 5.13
N SER A 54 -1.82 1.11 6.44
CA SER A 54 -2.37 2.17 7.28
C SER A 54 -1.30 2.98 8.01
N LEU A 55 -1.38 4.31 7.94
CA LEU A 55 -0.56 5.22 8.73
C LEU A 55 -1.04 5.40 10.17
N SER A 56 -2.27 4.98 10.48
CA SER A 56 -2.85 5.08 11.82
C SER A 56 -3.54 3.78 12.24
N VAL A 57 -3.81 3.63 13.54
CA VAL A 57 -4.61 2.48 14.05
C VAL A 57 -6.07 2.57 13.62
N ASN A 58 -6.51 3.75 13.18
CA ASN A 58 -7.87 4.04 12.83
C ASN A 58 -8.16 3.63 11.38
N GLU A 59 -9.42 3.60 10.99
CA GLU A 59 -9.83 3.21 9.63
C GLU A 59 -9.35 4.18 8.54
N HIS A 60 -8.91 5.38 8.93
CA HIS A 60 -8.48 6.47 8.06
C HIS A 60 -6.96 6.54 7.87
N GLY A 61 -6.53 7.12 6.74
CA GLY A 61 -5.11 7.32 6.42
C GLY A 61 -4.44 6.11 5.80
N ARG A 62 -4.82 5.78 4.56
CA ARG A 62 -4.12 4.79 3.75
C ARG A 62 -3.07 5.41 2.85
N ILE A 63 -2.01 4.65 2.66
CA ILE A 63 -1.01 4.88 1.63
C ILE A 63 -1.16 3.75 0.63
N HIS A 64 -1.24 4.12 -0.65
CA HIS A 64 -1.28 3.17 -1.75
C HIS A 64 -0.07 3.37 -2.64
N GLY A 65 0.48 2.27 -3.12
CA GLY A 65 1.69 2.31 -3.93
C GLY A 65 2.15 0.92 -4.31
N PHE A 66 3.40 0.84 -4.76
CA PHE A 66 3.99 -0.40 -5.23
C PHE A 66 5.50 -0.39 -5.01
N PHE A 67 6.12 -1.55 -5.14
CA PHE A 67 7.57 -1.68 -5.07
C PHE A 67 8.19 -1.67 -6.47
N ILE A 68 9.31 -0.96 -6.61
CA ILE A 68 10.32 -1.26 -7.61
C ILE A 68 11.57 -1.65 -6.84
N ASP A 69 12.03 -2.89 -7.02
CA ASP A 69 13.04 -3.54 -6.18
C ASP A 69 12.70 -3.40 -4.69
N ASN A 70 13.51 -2.62 -3.95
CA ASN A 70 13.40 -2.44 -2.51
C ASN A 70 12.82 -1.08 -2.11
N VAL A 71 12.33 -0.30 -3.07
CA VAL A 71 11.80 1.05 -2.84
C VAL A 71 10.29 1.03 -3.02
N PHE A 72 9.57 1.46 -1.98
CA PHE A 72 8.12 1.64 -2.06
C PHE A 72 7.80 3.04 -2.61
N TYR A 73 7.18 3.08 -3.79
CA TYR A 73 6.71 4.31 -4.42
C TYR A 73 5.28 4.58 -3.99
N ILE A 74 5.09 5.71 -3.32
CA ILE A 74 3.76 6.18 -2.91
C ILE A 74 3.10 6.84 -4.11
N VAL A 75 1.89 6.39 -4.46
CA VAL A 75 1.08 6.97 -5.52
C VAL A 75 -0.05 7.80 -4.94
N TRP A 76 -0.80 7.24 -4.00
CA TRP A 76 -1.93 7.93 -3.36
C TRP A 76 -1.77 8.01 -1.85
N PHE A 77 -2.17 9.16 -1.31
CA PHE A 77 -2.52 9.32 0.08
C PHE A 77 -4.04 9.43 0.18
N ASP A 78 -4.66 8.42 0.79
CA ASP A 78 -6.12 8.30 0.92
C ASP A 78 -6.51 8.45 2.40
N PRO A 79 -6.64 9.69 2.89
CA PRO A 79 -6.99 9.94 4.28
C PRO A 79 -8.41 9.45 4.61
N ALA A 80 -9.33 9.47 3.65
CA ALA A 80 -10.73 9.13 3.87
C ALA A 80 -11.07 7.65 3.58
N HIS A 81 -10.09 6.85 3.15
CA HIS A 81 -10.24 5.43 2.81
C HIS A 81 -11.30 5.20 1.70
N GLN A 82 -11.27 6.05 0.67
CA GLN A 82 -12.24 6.08 -0.43
C GLN A 82 -12.00 5.02 -1.52
N LEU A 83 -10.85 4.35 -1.52
CA LEU A 83 -10.56 3.34 -2.55
C LEU A 83 -11.55 2.16 -2.48
N TYR A 84 -12.00 1.82 -1.27
CA TYR A 84 -12.95 0.73 -1.02
C TYR A 84 -14.35 1.30 -0.80
N SER A 85 -15.37 0.58 -1.28
CA SER A 85 -16.80 0.92 -1.10
C SER A 85 -17.39 0.31 0.17
#